data_AF-A0A496SL96-F1
#
_entry.id   AF-A0A496SL96-F1
#
_cell.length_a   1.000
_cell.length_b   1.000
_cell.length_c   1.000
_cell.angle_alpha   90.00
_cell.angle_beta   90.00
_cell.angle_gamma   90.00
#
_symmetry.space_group_name_H-M   'P 1'
#
loop_
_entity.id
_entity.type
_entity.pdbx_description
1 polymer ?
#
loop_
_entity_poly.entity_id
_entity_poly.type
_entity_poly.pdbx_seq_one_letter_code
_entity_poly.pdbx_strand_id
1 'polypeptide(L)'
;MPVVAEVKGNVDRAARKVFDRAIDVAGGLRKLVEHRNLTWLPSLAEAAYVVVMKEVGGMTAKAIAAELGITEATVRNITSSDPEEVRRYLSGELPDLSDHVAGGLAKLAFGQLREEGKI
;
A
#
# COMPACT_ATOMS: atom_id res chain seq x y z
N MET A 1 27.53 -10.24 -2.62
CA MET A 1 26.22 -9.56 -2.77
C MET A 1 25.06 -10.26 -2.01
N PRO A 2 25.22 -10.86 -0.81
CA PRO A 2 24.10 -11.51 -0.12
C PRO A 2 23.16 -10.53 0.61
N VAL A 3 23.69 -9.44 1.17
CA VAL A 3 22.95 -8.50 2.04
C VAL A 3 21.81 -7.78 1.28
N VAL A 4 22.03 -7.41 0.02
CA VAL A 4 21.02 -6.69 -0.79
C VAL A 4 19.83 -7.58 -1.15
N ALA A 5 20.07 -8.86 -1.45
CA ALA A 5 19.01 -9.83 -1.75
C ALA A 5 18.16 -10.16 -0.51
N GLU A 6 18.79 -10.21 0.67
CA GLU A 6 18.11 -10.49 1.93
C GLU A 6 17.20 -9.34 2.37
N VAL A 7 17.66 -8.09 2.21
CA VAL A 7 16.85 -6.89 2.44
C VAL A 7 15.68 -6.83 1.46
N LYS A 8 15.90 -7.12 0.17
CA LYS A 8 14.82 -7.16 -0.83
C LYS A 8 13.77 -8.23 -0.52
N GLY A 9 14.22 -9.44 -0.14
CA GLY A 9 13.32 -10.50 0.30
C GLY A 9 12.51 -10.16 1.56
N ASN A 10 13.01 -9.26 2.42
CA ASN A 10 12.26 -8.74 3.56
C ASN A 10 11.18 -7.74 3.10
N VAL A 11 11.54 -6.81 2.21
CA VAL A 11 10.62 -5.81 1.64
C VAL A 11 9.45 -6.47 0.91
N ASP A 12 9.71 -7.45 0.04
CA ASP A 12 8.63 -8.12 -0.73
C ASP A 12 7.64 -8.84 0.21
N ARG A 13 8.14 -9.52 1.25
CA ARG A 13 7.29 -10.17 2.26
C ARG A 13 6.48 -9.17 3.06
N ALA A 14 7.09 -8.05 3.47
CA ALA A 14 6.43 -6.99 4.19
C ALA A 14 5.35 -6.32 3.32
N ALA A 15 5.66 -5.97 2.07
CA ALA A 15 4.72 -5.40 1.12
C ALA A 15 3.53 -6.35 0.87
N ARG A 16 3.80 -7.66 0.74
CA ARG A 16 2.74 -8.67 0.62
C ARG A 16 1.80 -8.69 1.82
N LYS A 17 2.33 -8.63 3.05
CA LYS A 17 1.50 -8.57 4.26
C LYS A 17 0.62 -7.32 4.27
N VAL A 18 1.18 -6.17 3.90
CA VAL A 18 0.44 -4.90 3.81
C VAL A 18 -0.68 -5.01 2.78
N PHE A 19 -0.38 -5.54 1.60
CA PHE A 19 -1.37 -5.76 0.54
C PHE A 19 -2.51 -6.65 1.01
N ASP A 20 -2.20 -7.83 1.56
CA ASP A 20 -3.23 -8.79 2.03
C ASP A 20 -4.10 -8.15 3.12
N ARG A 21 -3.48 -7.44 4.08
CA ARG A 21 -4.22 -6.72 5.12
C ARG A 21 -5.10 -5.61 4.54
N ALA A 22 -4.64 -4.88 3.54
CA ALA A 22 -5.43 -3.84 2.90
C ALA A 22 -6.66 -4.41 2.18
N ILE A 23 -6.54 -5.60 1.57
CA ILE A 23 -7.68 -6.33 1.01
C ILE A 23 -8.67 -6.72 2.10
N ASP A 24 -8.21 -7.22 3.25
CA ASP A 24 -9.08 -7.54 4.39
C ASP A 24 -9.86 -6.31 4.86
N VAL A 25 -9.17 -5.16 5.00
CA VAL A 25 -9.78 -3.88 5.37
C VAL A 25 -10.83 -3.44 4.33
N ALA A 26 -10.58 -3.65 3.05
CA ALA A 26 -11.51 -3.34 1.97
C ALA A 26 -12.71 -4.31 1.88
N GLY A 27 -12.91 -5.21 2.86
CA GLY A 27 -14.02 -6.17 2.89
C GLY A 27 -13.64 -7.57 2.40
N GLY A 28 -12.36 -7.83 2.17
CA GLY A 28 -11.81 -9.13 1.82
C GLY A 28 -12.08 -9.56 0.38
N LEU A 29 -11.61 -10.76 0.03
CA LEU A 29 -11.71 -11.31 -1.32
C LEU A 29 -13.15 -11.45 -1.83
N ARG A 30 -14.13 -11.63 -0.94
CA ARG A 30 -15.54 -11.69 -1.36
C ARG A 30 -16.04 -10.33 -1.84
N LYS A 31 -15.73 -9.25 -1.12
CA LYS A 31 -16.05 -7.91 -1.59
C LYS A 31 -15.30 -7.57 -2.88
N LEU A 32 -14.06 -8.06 -2.99
CA LEU A 32 -13.24 -7.86 -4.19
C LEU A 32 -13.92 -8.36 -5.48
N VAL A 33 -14.56 -9.53 -5.44
CA VAL A 33 -15.26 -10.07 -6.63
C VAL A 33 -16.55 -9.33 -7.00
N GLU A 34 -17.09 -8.52 -6.08
CA GLU A 34 -18.29 -7.71 -6.33
C GLU A 34 -17.94 -6.41 -7.08
N HIS A 35 -16.67 -5.98 -7.03
CA HIS A 35 -16.22 -4.78 -7.73
C HIS A 35 -16.19 -5.00 -9.25
N ARG A 36 -16.84 -4.10 -9.98
CA ARG A 36 -16.87 -4.12 -11.44
C ARG A 36 -15.55 -3.74 -12.08
N ASN A 37 -14.72 -2.97 -11.38
CA ASN A 37 -13.42 -2.52 -11.85
C ASN A 37 -12.36 -2.71 -10.76
N LEU A 38 -11.24 -3.33 -11.14
CA LEU A 38 -10.13 -3.68 -10.25
C LEU A 38 -8.85 -2.89 -10.58
N THR A 39 -8.98 -1.78 -11.30
CA THR A 39 -7.85 -0.90 -11.68
C THR A 39 -7.07 -0.33 -10.50
N TRP A 40 -7.65 -0.35 -9.29
CA TRP A 40 -7.00 0.09 -8.07
C TRP A 40 -6.08 -0.97 -7.43
N LEU A 41 -6.20 -2.26 -7.83
CA LEU A 41 -5.36 -3.33 -7.28
C LEU A 41 -3.87 -3.14 -7.62
N PRO A 42 -3.48 -2.82 -8.87
CA PRO A 42 -2.10 -2.43 -9.17
C PRO A 42 -1.61 -1.25 -8.31
N SER A 43 -2.42 -0.19 -8.19
CA SER A 43 -2.09 0.99 -7.38
C SER A 43 -1.92 0.65 -5.90
N LEU A 44 -2.71 -0.29 -5.37
CA LEU A 44 -2.54 -0.79 -4.00
C LEU A 44 -1.24 -1.57 -3.84
N ALA A 45 -0.88 -2.41 -4.82
CA ALA A 45 0.39 -3.14 -4.78
C ALA A 45 1.58 -2.19 -4.79
N GLU A 46 1.58 -1.17 -5.66
CA GLU A 46 2.58 -0.10 -5.67
C GLU A 46 2.62 0.62 -4.32
N ALA A 47 1.47 1.00 -3.77
CA ALA A 47 1.38 1.68 -2.49
C ALA A 47 1.94 0.85 -1.33
N ALA A 48 1.68 -0.46 -1.31
CA ALA A 48 2.22 -1.36 -0.30
C ALA A 48 3.76 -1.37 -0.31
N TYR A 49 4.37 -1.45 -1.50
CA TYR A 49 5.82 -1.35 -1.64
C TYR A 49 6.35 0.03 -1.21
N VAL A 50 5.71 1.10 -1.67
CA VAL A 50 6.13 2.47 -1.32
C VAL A 50 6.12 2.68 0.19
N VAL A 51 5.04 2.29 0.88
CA VAL A 51 4.93 2.45 2.34
C VAL A 51 6.01 1.64 3.06
N VAL A 52 6.21 0.37 2.68
CA VAL A 52 7.21 -0.49 3.33
C VAL A 52 8.63 0.03 3.10
N MET A 53 8.99 0.37 1.85
CA MET A 53 10.31 0.91 1.54
C MET A 53 10.57 2.25 2.24
N LYS A 54 9.53 3.06 2.42
CA LYS A 54 9.62 4.35 3.12
C LYS A 54 9.79 4.18 4.63
N GLU A 55 8.92 3.38 5.25
CA GLU A 55 8.81 3.27 6.71
C GLU A 55 9.82 2.28 7.30
N VAL A 56 10.04 1.13 6.65
CA VAL A 56 10.97 0.08 7.12
C VAL A 56 12.35 0.27 6.50
N GLY A 57 12.41 0.58 5.21
CA GLY A 57 13.66 0.77 4.49
C GLY A 57 14.33 2.14 4.69
N GLY A 58 13.60 3.12 5.24
CA GLY A 58 14.08 4.50 5.40
C GLY A 58 14.40 5.21 4.08
N MET A 59 13.90 4.69 2.95
CA MET A 59 14.29 5.15 1.63
C MET A 59 13.71 6.54 1.31
N THR A 60 14.42 7.29 0.47
CA THR A 60 13.94 8.57 -0.06
C THR A 60 12.95 8.35 -1.20
N ALA A 61 12.09 9.34 -1.47
CA ALA A 61 11.13 9.24 -2.58
C ALA A 61 11.83 8.98 -3.93
N LYS A 62 12.99 9.59 -4.16
CA LYS A 62 13.83 9.37 -5.33
C LYS A 62 14.32 7.93 -5.46
N ALA A 63 14.77 7.33 -4.37
CA ALA A 63 15.27 5.95 -4.38
C ALA A 63 14.13 4.96 -4.63
N ILE A 64 12.97 5.16 -4.00
CA ILE A 64 11.78 4.33 -4.19
C ILE A 64 11.29 4.42 -5.65
N ALA A 65 11.22 5.63 -6.19
CA ALA A 65 10.82 5.87 -7.58
C ALA A 65 11.73 5.12 -8.57
N ALA A 66 13.05 5.17 -8.35
CA ALA A 66 14.02 4.45 -9.17
C ALA A 66 13.88 2.92 -9.07
N GLU A 67 13.66 2.39 -7.86
CA GLU A 67 13.52 0.94 -7.64
C GLU A 67 12.23 0.38 -8.28
N LEU A 68 11.12 1.10 -8.15
CA LEU A 68 9.81 0.65 -8.63
C LEU A 68 9.50 1.06 -10.09
N GLY A 69 10.33 1.92 -10.69
CA GLY A 69 10.10 2.43 -12.04
C GLY A 69 8.92 3.41 -12.15
N ILE A 70 8.62 4.13 -11.05
CA ILE A 70 7.54 5.13 -10.97
C ILE A 70 8.12 6.54 -10.79
N THR A 71 7.27 7.57 -10.78
CA THR A 71 7.73 8.94 -10.57
C THR A 71 7.86 9.29 -9.08
N GLU A 72 8.75 10.21 -8.73
CA GLU A 72 8.81 10.76 -7.36
C GLU A 72 7.49 11.41 -6.93
N ALA A 73 6.73 11.97 -7.89
CA ALA A 73 5.41 12.53 -7.62
C ALA A 73 4.41 11.43 -7.21
N THR A 74 4.40 10.29 -7.90
CA THR A 74 3.60 9.11 -7.53
C THR A 74 3.92 8.65 -6.11
N VAL A 75 5.22 8.55 -5.77
CA VAL A 75 5.64 8.18 -4.41
C VAL A 75 5.13 9.19 -3.38
N ARG A 76 5.28 10.49 -3.64
CA ARG A 76 4.80 11.54 -2.73
C ARG A 76 3.28 11.46 -2.55
N ASN A 77 2.52 11.35 -3.63
CA ASN A 77 1.06 11.23 -3.61
C ASN A 77 0.59 10.04 -2.76
N ILE A 78 1.24 8.89 -2.90
CA ILE A 78 0.98 7.71 -2.07
C ILE A 78 1.30 8.01 -0.60
N THR A 79 2.50 8.55 -0.30
CA THR A 79 2.88 8.81 1.10
C THR A 79 2.04 9.89 1.77
N SER A 80 1.53 10.86 1.01
CA SER A 80 0.67 11.94 1.50
C SER A 80 -0.81 11.59 1.53
N SER A 81 -1.21 10.40 1.05
CA SER A 81 -2.61 9.97 1.04
C SER A 81 -3.22 10.00 2.44
N ASP A 82 -4.46 10.51 2.51
CA ASP A 82 -5.18 10.78 3.75
C ASP A 82 -6.01 9.54 4.18
N PRO A 83 -5.80 9.02 5.40
CA PRO A 83 -6.64 7.96 5.97
C PRO A 83 -8.14 8.30 6.04
N GLU A 84 -8.54 9.58 6.02
CA GLU A 84 -9.96 9.98 6.01
C GLU A 84 -10.69 9.53 4.72
N GLU A 85 -10.03 9.56 3.56
CA GLU A 85 -10.64 9.09 2.31
C GLU A 85 -10.96 7.59 2.37
N VAL A 86 -10.13 6.82 3.08
CA VAL A 86 -10.38 5.40 3.34
C VAL A 86 -11.62 5.22 4.22
N ARG A 87 -11.78 6.04 5.27
CA ARG A 87 -12.98 5.97 6.12
C ARG A 87 -14.25 6.26 5.34
N ARG A 88 -14.22 7.26 4.46
CA ARG A 88 -15.35 7.60 3.59
C ARG A 88 -15.68 6.49 2.58
N TYR A 89 -14.65 5.79 2.09
CA TYR A 89 -14.87 4.57 1.30
C TYR A 89 -15.53 3.47 2.15
N LEU A 90 -15.01 3.18 3.34
CA LEU A 90 -15.53 2.14 4.22
C LEU A 90 -16.95 2.44 4.74
N SER A 91 -17.33 3.72 4.87
CA SER A 91 -18.70 4.14 5.22
C SER A 91 -19.67 4.06 4.04
N GLY A 92 -19.19 3.74 2.83
CA GLY A 92 -20.01 3.68 1.61
C GLY A 92 -20.32 5.05 1.00
N GLU A 93 -19.67 6.12 1.47
CA GLU A 93 -19.84 7.48 0.93
C GLU A 93 -19.09 7.69 -0.39
N LEU A 94 -18.11 6.85 -0.70
CA LEU A 94 -17.41 6.86 -1.98
C LEU A 94 -17.84 5.65 -2.84
N PRO A 95 -18.28 5.87 -4.09
CA PRO A 95 -18.81 4.82 -4.93
C PRO A 95 -17.75 3.84 -5.46
N ASP A 96 -16.48 4.26 -5.57
CA ASP A 96 -15.39 3.46 -6.15
C ASP A 96 -14.04 3.69 -5.46
N LEU A 97 -13.18 2.66 -5.53
CA LEU A 97 -11.78 2.72 -5.11
C LEU A 97 -10.93 3.48 -6.15
N SER A 98 -10.34 4.60 -5.73
CA SER A 98 -9.38 5.37 -6.52
C SER A 98 -7.94 5.11 -6.09
N ASP A 99 -6.96 5.59 -6.87
CA ASP A 99 -5.54 5.49 -6.54
C ASP A 99 -5.19 6.16 -5.19
N HIS A 100 -5.89 7.24 -4.85
CA HIS A 100 -5.72 7.91 -3.55
C HIS A 100 -6.21 7.05 -2.39
N VAL A 101 -7.34 6.34 -2.57
CA VAL A 101 -7.86 5.37 -1.58
C VAL A 101 -6.89 4.20 -1.42
N ALA A 102 -6.26 3.73 -2.50
CA ALA A 102 -5.27 2.66 -2.45
C ALA A 102 -4.04 3.03 -1.60
N GLY A 103 -3.54 4.27 -1.73
CA GLY A 103 -2.48 4.81 -0.89
C GLY A 103 -2.87 4.84 0.59
N GLY A 104 -4.07 5.34 0.89
CA GLY A 104 -4.57 5.42 2.26
C GLY A 104 -4.76 4.03 2.88
N LEU A 105 -5.29 3.06 2.11
CA LEU A 105 -5.48 1.68 2.54
C LEU A 105 -4.16 1.01 2.90
N ALA A 106 -3.12 1.18 2.06
CA ALA A 106 -1.81 0.64 2.34
C ALA A 106 -1.21 1.20 3.64
N LYS A 107 -1.34 2.51 3.87
CA LYS A 107 -0.88 3.16 5.11
C LYS A 107 -1.62 2.65 6.34
N LEU A 108 -2.94 2.53 6.26
CA LEU A 108 -3.77 2.01 7.34
C LEU A 108 -3.40 0.55 7.66
N ALA A 109 -3.29 -0.29 6.65
CA ALA A 109 -2.91 -1.69 6.78
C ALA A 109 -1.51 -1.85 7.40
N PHE A 110 -0.53 -1.07 6.94
CA PHE A 110 0.81 -1.05 7.52
C PHE A 110 0.79 -0.62 9.00
N GLY A 111 0.03 0.43 9.34
CA GLY A 111 -0.14 0.89 10.72
C GLY A 111 -0.65 -0.21 11.65
N GLN A 112 -1.73 -0.90 11.26
CA GLN A 112 -2.28 -2.01 12.03
C GLN A 112 -1.28 -3.17 12.19
N LEU A 113 -0.58 -3.55 11.12
CA LEU A 113 0.41 -4.63 11.18
C LEU A 113 1.58 -4.28 12.10
N ARG A 114 2.00 -3.01 12.10
CA ARG A 114 3.06 -2.50 12.98
C ARG A 114 2.62 -2.50 14.44
N GLU A 115 1.40 -2.05 14.73
CA GLU A 115 0.82 -2.08 16.09
C GLU A 115 0.69 -3.52 16.61
N GLU A 116 0.40 -4.48 15.74
CA GLU A 116 0.32 -5.91 16.06
C GLU A 116 1.69 -6.61 16.14
N GLY A 117 2.81 -5.92 15.86
CA GLY A 117 4.16 -6.50 15.82
C GLY A 117 4.36 -7.54 14.71
N LYS A 118 3.57 -7.47 13.63
CA LYS A 118 3.62 -8.41 12.50
C LYS A 118 4.51 -7.94 11.36
N ILE A 119 5.06 -6.73 11.46
CA ILE A 119 5.98 -6.11 10.50
C ILE A 119 7.06 -5.31 11.24
#